data_AF-A0A444USR7-F1
#
_entry.id   AF-A0A444USR7-F1
#
_cell.length_a   1.000
_cell.length_b   1.000
_cell.length_c   1.000
_cell.angle_alpha   90.00
_cell.angle_beta   90.00
_cell.angle_gamma   90.00
#
_symmetry.space_group_name_H-M   'P 1'
#
loop_
_entity.id
_entity.type
_entity.pdbx_description
1 polymer ?
#
loop_
_entity_poly.entity_id
_entity_poly.type
_entity_poly.pdbx_seq_one_letter_code
_entity_poly.pdbx_strand_id
1 'polypeptide(L)'
;MNEWTPVATVYNPLRAGSIDGTDVDPHDRAVWRAMVARYVPNKEVVGDPHHTLFVSRLNRQTTEEKLKEVFSKYGDIQRLRVVRDIVTGISKGYAFIEYKEERALLKAHRDANKLIVDQHELFVDFEQERTLKGWVPRRLGGGLGGKKESGQLRFGGRDRPFRKPINLPLMMSDHSFTDRQHTRGERQLSQERARDRQREKGIDRDERWRDRSQDREKGRARREERDRERERNDRDHDKERKDSKRERHRSKERDSKRVKDESRHRDKGRHKDRK
;
A
#
# COMPACT_ATOMS: atom_id res chain seq x y z
N MET A 1 -18.34 17.97 25.56
CA MET A 1 -17.28 16.94 25.57
C MET A 1 -17.51 16.09 24.33
N ASN A 2 -16.58 16.09 23.36
CA ASN A 2 -16.71 15.19 22.21
C ASN A 2 -16.55 13.75 22.69
N GLU A 3 -17.57 12.92 22.52
CA GLU A 3 -17.45 11.49 22.74
C GLU A 3 -16.36 10.93 21.83
N TRP A 4 -15.41 10.21 22.42
CA TRP A 4 -14.36 9.55 21.67
C TRP A 4 -14.94 8.38 20.90
N THR A 5 -14.68 8.33 19.59
CA THR A 5 -15.05 7.20 18.73
C THR A 5 -13.81 6.56 18.09
N PRO A 6 -13.76 5.22 17.99
CA PRO A 6 -12.64 4.53 17.34
C PRO A 6 -12.62 4.73 15.82
N VAL A 7 -13.77 5.05 15.23
CA VAL A 7 -13.93 5.31 13.78
C VAL A 7 -14.16 6.81 13.58
N ALA A 8 -13.58 7.36 12.51
CA ALA A 8 -13.74 8.75 12.15
C ALA A 8 -15.17 9.02 11.64
N THR A 9 -15.87 9.97 12.25
CA THR A 9 -17.17 10.48 11.76
C THR A 9 -16.99 11.58 10.71
N VAL A 10 -15.86 12.29 10.76
CA VAL A 10 -15.44 13.31 9.79
C VAL A 10 -13.99 13.03 9.45
N TYR A 11 -13.66 13.05 8.15
CA TYR A 11 -12.28 12.84 7.72
C TYR A 11 -11.48 14.13 7.90
N ASN A 12 -10.51 14.09 8.80
CA ASN A 12 -9.49 15.12 8.90
C ASN A 12 -8.13 14.45 8.62
N PRO A 13 -7.39 14.85 7.57
CA PRO A 13 -6.12 14.23 7.23
C PRO A 13 -5.09 14.23 8.35
N LEU A 14 -5.07 15.29 9.18
CA LEU A 14 -4.16 15.43 10.31
C LEU A 14 -4.49 14.40 11.40
N ARG A 15 -5.75 14.36 11.83
CA ARG A 15 -6.22 13.38 12.82
C ARG A 15 -6.06 11.96 12.30
N ALA A 16 -6.34 11.72 11.02
CA ALA A 16 -6.13 10.42 10.40
C ALA A 16 -4.66 10.01 10.34
N GLY A 17 -3.69 10.95 10.38
CA GLY A 17 -2.28 10.62 10.53
C GLY A 17 -1.93 10.12 11.93
N SER A 18 -2.61 10.62 12.95
CA SER A 18 -2.34 10.36 14.37
C SER A 18 -2.99 9.05 14.85
N ILE A 19 -2.30 8.33 15.74
CA ILE A 19 -2.79 7.06 16.30
C ILE A 19 -4.04 7.29 17.18
N ASP A 20 -4.03 8.37 17.94
CA ASP A 20 -5.04 8.78 18.91
C ASP A 20 -5.90 9.97 18.41
N GLY A 21 -5.49 10.58 17.29
CA GLY A 21 -6.26 11.63 16.62
C GLY A 21 -6.07 13.01 17.26
N THR A 22 -4.99 13.20 18.02
CA THR A 22 -4.68 14.42 18.79
C THR A 22 -3.55 15.26 18.19
N ASP A 23 -2.83 14.76 17.17
CA ASP A 23 -1.76 15.52 16.51
C ASP A 23 -2.26 16.90 16.05
N VAL A 24 -1.45 17.92 16.35
CA VAL A 24 -1.68 19.31 15.95
C VAL A 24 -0.87 19.70 14.71
N ASP A 25 0.25 19.01 14.46
CA ASP A 25 1.15 19.28 13.34
C ASP A 25 1.31 18.06 12.41
N PRO A 26 1.35 18.27 11.09
CA PRO A 26 1.49 17.20 10.12
C PRO A 26 2.91 16.63 10.19
N HIS A 27 3.03 15.39 10.66
CA HIS A 27 4.31 14.71 10.83
C HIS A 27 4.86 14.06 9.54
N ASP A 28 4.04 13.91 8.48
CA ASP A 28 4.47 13.37 7.20
C ASP A 28 4.07 14.26 6.00
N ARG A 29 4.84 14.18 4.90
CA ARG A 29 4.56 14.95 3.66
C ARG A 29 3.23 14.57 3.01
N ALA A 30 2.73 13.36 3.22
CA ALA A 30 1.46 12.90 2.66
C ALA A 30 0.24 13.49 3.42
N VAL A 31 0.31 13.68 4.74
CA VAL A 31 -0.68 14.39 5.56
C VAL A 31 -0.73 15.85 5.10
N TRP A 32 0.43 16.49 4.95
CA TRP A 32 0.49 17.84 4.38
C TRP A 32 -0.18 17.92 3.01
N ARG A 33 0.17 17.03 2.08
CA ARG A 33 -0.47 16.96 0.75
C ARG A 33 -1.98 16.77 0.87
N ALA A 34 -2.45 15.93 1.79
CA ALA A 34 -3.86 15.68 1.96
C ALA A 34 -4.62 16.88 2.56
N MET A 35 -3.98 17.66 3.43
CA MET A 35 -4.57 18.89 3.98
C MET A 35 -4.72 19.98 2.91
N VAL A 36 -3.73 20.12 2.03
CA VAL A 36 -3.74 21.12 0.95
C VAL A 36 -4.58 20.65 -0.25
N ALA A 37 -4.80 19.34 -0.38
CA ALA A 37 -5.55 18.76 -1.48
C ALA A 37 -7.02 19.22 -1.49
N ARG A 38 -7.45 19.80 -2.60
CA ARG A 38 -8.86 20.00 -2.91
C ARG A 38 -9.37 18.79 -3.66
N TYR A 39 -10.08 17.91 -2.96
CA TYR A 39 -10.73 16.76 -3.56
C TYR A 39 -12.24 16.96 -3.63
N VAL A 40 -12.81 16.73 -4.82
CA VAL A 40 -14.25 16.68 -5.02
C VAL A 40 -14.57 15.28 -5.57
N PRO A 41 -15.44 14.51 -4.90
CA PRO A 41 -15.91 13.23 -5.40
C PRO A 41 -16.48 13.32 -6.81
N ASN A 42 -16.36 12.25 -7.60
CA ASN A 42 -16.94 12.23 -8.94
C ASN A 42 -18.48 12.25 -8.85
N LYS A 43 -19.11 13.29 -9.42
CA LYS A 43 -20.57 13.48 -9.45
C LYS A 43 -21.29 12.48 -10.36
N GLU A 44 -20.58 11.84 -11.29
CA GLU A 44 -21.15 10.85 -12.22
C GLU A 44 -21.48 9.51 -11.54
N VAL A 45 -21.07 9.31 -10.29
CA VAL A 45 -21.37 8.08 -9.54
C VAL A 45 -22.83 8.12 -9.09
N VAL A 46 -23.68 7.45 -9.87
CA VAL A 46 -25.10 7.21 -9.56
C VAL A 46 -25.26 6.12 -8.50
N GLY A 47 -26.29 6.25 -7.67
CA GLY A 47 -26.66 5.27 -6.63
C GLY A 47 -26.53 5.84 -5.22
N ASP A 48 -27.09 5.15 -4.24
CA ASP A 48 -27.08 5.59 -2.84
C ASP A 48 -25.75 5.21 -2.15
N PRO A 49 -24.97 6.19 -1.65
CA PRO A 49 -23.75 5.93 -0.89
C PRO A 49 -23.97 5.04 0.34
N HIS A 50 -25.12 5.13 1.00
CA HIS A 50 -25.42 4.39 2.22
C HIS A 50 -25.72 2.90 1.93
N HIS A 51 -26.13 2.60 0.70
CA HIS A 51 -26.35 1.24 0.21
C HIS A 51 -25.15 0.68 -0.57
N THR A 52 -24.02 1.40 -0.59
CA THR A 52 -22.83 1.03 -1.34
C THR A 52 -21.71 0.51 -0.45
N LEU A 53 -21.25 -0.70 -0.76
CA LEU A 53 -20.14 -1.39 -0.12
C LEU A 53 -18.86 -1.22 -0.96
N PHE A 54 -17.77 -0.89 -0.29
CA PHE A 54 -16.43 -0.85 -0.86
C PHE A 54 -15.71 -2.18 -0.63
N VAL A 55 -15.25 -2.81 -1.71
CA VAL A 55 -14.48 -4.05 -1.68
C VAL A 55 -13.12 -3.78 -2.29
N SER A 56 -12.03 -4.14 -1.59
CA SER A 56 -10.66 -3.96 -2.06
C SER A 56 -9.78 -5.17 -1.78
N ARG A 57 -8.52 -5.10 -2.23
CA ARG A 57 -7.57 -6.22 -2.23
C ARG A 57 -8.05 -7.39 -3.10
N LEU A 58 -8.83 -7.08 -4.13
CA LEU A 58 -9.24 -8.05 -5.14
C LEU A 58 -8.04 -8.48 -5.98
N ASN A 59 -8.06 -9.72 -6.45
CA ASN A 59 -7.14 -10.15 -7.49
C ASN A 59 -7.45 -9.36 -8.77
N ARG A 60 -6.41 -9.01 -9.53
CA ARG A 60 -6.54 -8.25 -10.78
C ARG A 60 -7.30 -9.03 -11.86
N GLN A 61 -7.34 -10.35 -11.73
CA GLN A 61 -8.07 -11.27 -12.60
C GLN A 61 -9.53 -11.48 -12.18
N THR A 62 -9.93 -11.07 -10.97
CA THR A 62 -11.29 -11.26 -10.49
C THR A 62 -12.27 -10.47 -11.35
N THR A 63 -13.30 -11.15 -11.85
CA THR A 63 -14.35 -10.57 -12.70
C THR A 63 -15.54 -10.07 -11.88
N GLU A 64 -16.34 -9.21 -12.52
CA GLU A 64 -17.59 -8.71 -11.94
C GLU A 64 -18.59 -9.84 -11.68
N GLU A 65 -18.65 -10.83 -12.57
CA GLU A 65 -19.47 -12.04 -12.43
C GLU A 65 -19.08 -12.82 -11.17
N LYS A 66 -17.77 -13.01 -10.93
CA LYS A 66 -17.32 -13.75 -9.76
C LYS A 66 -17.70 -13.05 -8.46
N LEU A 67 -17.57 -11.72 -8.44
CA LEU A 67 -18.02 -10.93 -7.30
C LEU A 67 -19.53 -11.00 -7.13
N LYS A 68 -20.29 -10.94 -8.23
CA LYS A 68 -21.74 -11.10 -8.18
C LYS A 68 -22.11 -12.44 -7.54
N GLU A 69 -21.54 -13.56 -7.96
CA GLU A 69 -21.78 -14.87 -7.33
C GLU A 69 -21.49 -14.86 -5.82
N VAL A 70 -20.32 -14.37 -5.42
CA VAL A 70 -19.88 -14.41 -4.02
C VAL A 70 -20.72 -13.50 -3.13
N PHE A 71 -21.12 -12.33 -3.63
CA PHE A 71 -21.82 -11.31 -2.86
C PHE A 71 -23.36 -11.44 -2.95
N SER A 72 -23.90 -12.18 -3.91
CA SER A 72 -25.35 -12.42 -4.03
C SER A 72 -25.89 -13.27 -2.88
N LYS A 73 -25.05 -14.06 -2.19
CA LYS A 73 -25.45 -14.84 -1.01
C LYS A 73 -25.89 -13.98 0.19
N TYR A 74 -25.50 -12.70 0.20
CA TYR A 74 -25.86 -11.77 1.28
C TYR A 74 -27.16 -11.02 1.00
N GLY A 75 -27.51 -10.84 -0.28
CA GLY A 75 -28.75 -10.22 -0.72
C GLY A 75 -28.68 -9.72 -2.16
N ASP A 76 -29.75 -9.06 -2.60
CA ASP A 76 -29.89 -8.60 -3.97
C ASP A 76 -29.00 -7.40 -4.28
N ILE A 77 -28.14 -7.57 -5.28
CA ILE A 77 -27.25 -6.54 -5.79
C ILE A 77 -28.00 -5.70 -6.82
N GLN A 78 -28.05 -4.38 -6.60
CA GLN A 78 -28.61 -3.41 -7.53
C GLN A 78 -27.60 -3.01 -8.59
N ARG A 79 -26.36 -2.72 -8.16
CA ARG A 79 -25.28 -2.31 -9.04
C ARG A 79 -23.95 -2.90 -8.58
N LEU A 80 -23.13 -3.32 -9.53
CA LEU A 80 -21.77 -3.78 -9.25
C LEU A 80 -20.83 -3.14 -10.27
N ARG A 81 -19.71 -2.59 -9.80
CA ARG A 81 -18.70 -1.97 -10.65
C ARG A 81 -17.30 -2.29 -10.16
N VAL A 82 -16.51 -2.99 -10.97
CA VAL A 82 -15.07 -3.13 -10.72
C VAL A 82 -14.34 -1.93 -11.32
N VAL A 83 -13.51 -1.27 -10.52
CA VAL A 83 -12.78 -0.11 -11.01
C VAL A 83 -11.54 -0.55 -11.75
N ARG A 84 -11.49 -0.19 -13.03
CA ARG A 84 -10.36 -0.45 -13.93
C ARG A 84 -9.65 0.84 -14.27
N ASP A 85 -8.39 0.71 -14.65
CA ASP A 85 -7.66 1.80 -15.28
C ASP A 85 -8.27 2.09 -16.66
N ILE A 86 -8.50 3.37 -16.95
CA ILE A 86 -9.13 3.83 -18.19
C ILE A 86 -8.18 3.61 -19.37
N VAL A 87 -6.86 3.70 -19.15
CA VAL A 87 -5.87 3.58 -20.21
C VAL A 87 -5.50 2.12 -20.46
N THR A 88 -5.16 1.39 -19.40
CA THR A 88 -4.67 0.00 -19.53
C THR A 88 -5.78 -1.05 -19.49
N GLY A 89 -6.99 -0.68 -19.06
CA GLY A 89 -8.11 -1.60 -18.86
C GLY A 89 -7.92 -2.56 -17.67
N ILE A 90 -6.79 -2.51 -16.98
CA ILE A 90 -6.47 -3.46 -15.91
C ILE A 90 -7.23 -3.07 -14.64
N SER A 91 -7.77 -4.07 -13.93
CA SER A 91 -8.40 -3.88 -12.63
C SER A 91 -7.44 -3.22 -11.63
N LYS A 92 -7.93 -2.19 -10.93
CA LYS A 92 -7.21 -1.54 -9.83
C LYS A 92 -7.30 -2.34 -8.53
N GLY A 93 -7.98 -3.50 -8.54
CA GLY A 93 -8.10 -4.38 -7.38
C GLY A 93 -9.13 -3.91 -6.34
N TYR A 94 -10.11 -3.10 -6.74
CA TYR A 94 -11.25 -2.72 -5.91
C TYR A 94 -12.53 -2.57 -6.74
N ALA A 95 -13.66 -2.74 -6.05
CA ALA A 95 -15.00 -2.69 -6.62
C ALA A 95 -15.97 -2.01 -5.66
N PHE A 96 -17.08 -1.53 -6.21
CA PHE A 96 -18.22 -1.00 -5.48
C PHE A 96 -19.44 -1.86 -5.76
N ILE A 97 -20.16 -2.23 -4.69
CA ILE A 97 -21.35 -3.08 -4.75
C ILE A 97 -22.49 -2.33 -4.04
N GLU A 98 -23.50 -1.95 -4.80
CA GLU A 98 -24.73 -1.35 -4.29
C GLU A 98 -25.78 -2.43 -4.09
N TYR A 99 -26.30 -2.54 -2.87
CA TYR A 99 -27.38 -3.47 -2.53
C TYR A 99 -28.73 -2.76 -2.60
N LYS A 100 -29.80 -3.53 -2.88
CA LYS A 100 -31.17 -2.99 -2.80
C LYS A 100 -31.61 -2.71 -1.36
N GLU A 101 -31.12 -3.50 -0.41
CA GLU A 101 -31.49 -3.41 1.00
C GLU A 101 -30.28 -3.13 1.89
N GLU A 102 -30.44 -2.24 2.86
CA GLU A 102 -29.41 -1.95 3.87
C GLU A 102 -29.05 -3.19 4.70
N ARG A 103 -30.04 -4.06 4.99
CA ARG A 103 -29.82 -5.29 5.77
C ARG A 103 -28.81 -6.22 5.09
N ALA A 104 -28.89 -6.36 3.78
CA ALA A 104 -27.95 -7.15 2.99
C ALA A 104 -26.54 -6.56 3.04
N LEU A 105 -26.43 -5.24 2.94
CA LEU A 105 -25.16 -4.52 3.05
C LEU A 105 -24.51 -4.70 4.43
N LEU A 106 -25.27 -4.57 5.51
CA LEU A 106 -24.75 -4.77 6.88
C LEU A 106 -24.27 -6.20 7.10
N LYS A 107 -24.99 -7.20 6.55
CA LYS A 107 -24.59 -8.60 6.60
C LYS A 107 -23.30 -8.84 5.81
N ALA A 108 -23.21 -8.31 4.59
CA ALA A 108 -22.01 -8.40 3.76
C ALA A 108 -20.81 -7.70 4.42
N HIS A 109 -20.99 -6.53 5.03
CA HIS A 109 -19.92 -5.80 5.73
C HIS A 109 -19.32 -6.60 6.89
N ARG A 110 -20.16 -7.34 7.63
CA ARG A 110 -19.73 -8.17 8.76
C ARG A 110 -19.02 -9.44 8.29
N ASP A 111 -19.65 -10.18 7.38
CA ASP A 111 -19.27 -11.55 7.05
C ASP A 111 -18.30 -11.66 5.87
N ALA A 112 -18.30 -10.71 4.94
CA ALA A 112 -17.46 -10.78 3.74
C ALA A 112 -16.04 -10.23 3.95
N ASN A 113 -15.80 -9.51 5.06
CA ASN A 113 -14.48 -8.97 5.37
C ASN A 113 -13.51 -10.11 5.71
N LYS A 114 -12.33 -10.14 5.06
CA LYS A 114 -11.32 -11.20 5.10
C LYS A 114 -11.73 -12.52 4.46
N LEU A 115 -12.79 -12.53 3.65
CA LEU A 115 -13.09 -13.69 2.81
C LEU A 115 -11.97 -13.88 1.77
N ILE A 116 -11.57 -15.13 1.52
CA ILE A 116 -10.56 -15.43 0.50
C ILE A 116 -11.26 -15.69 -0.84
N VAL A 117 -10.94 -14.90 -1.86
CA VAL A 117 -11.38 -15.06 -3.25
C VAL A 117 -10.16 -14.98 -4.14
N ASP A 118 -9.99 -15.95 -5.06
CA ASP A 118 -8.85 -16.02 -5.98
C ASP A 118 -7.49 -15.88 -5.27
N GLN A 119 -7.33 -16.58 -4.14
CA GLN A 119 -6.15 -16.59 -3.27
C GLN A 119 -5.86 -15.24 -2.58
N HIS A 120 -6.80 -14.29 -2.61
CA HIS A 120 -6.66 -12.98 -1.98
C HIS A 120 -7.70 -12.76 -0.89
N GLU A 121 -7.26 -12.26 0.26
CA GLU A 121 -8.15 -11.82 1.34
C GLU A 121 -8.79 -10.47 0.99
N LEU A 122 -10.10 -10.48 0.87
CA LEU A 122 -10.90 -9.30 0.60
C LEU A 122 -10.91 -8.37 1.81
N PHE A 123 -10.78 -7.08 1.54
CA PHE A 123 -11.09 -6.05 2.53
C PHE A 123 -12.42 -5.39 2.16
N VAL A 124 -13.36 -5.40 3.09
CA VAL A 124 -14.72 -4.92 2.88
C VAL A 124 -15.02 -3.82 3.89
N ASP A 125 -15.49 -2.67 3.40
CA ASP A 125 -15.90 -1.54 4.24
C ASP A 125 -17.04 -0.75 3.58
N PHE A 126 -17.60 0.23 4.28
CA PHE A 126 -18.58 1.15 3.69
C PHE A 126 -17.90 2.13 2.72
N GLU A 127 -18.65 2.63 1.75
CA GLU A 127 -18.16 3.70 0.89
C GLU A 127 -17.88 4.97 1.70
N GLN A 128 -16.60 5.38 1.73
CA GLN A 128 -16.17 6.57 2.47
C GLN A 128 -16.14 7.84 1.61
N GLU A 129 -16.10 7.71 0.28
CA GLU A 129 -15.87 8.87 -0.59
C GLU A 129 -17.01 9.89 -0.57
N ARG A 130 -18.25 9.41 -0.62
CA ARG A 130 -19.46 10.24 -0.62
C ARG A 130 -20.05 10.41 0.80
N THR A 131 -19.83 9.42 1.67
CA THR A 131 -20.39 9.40 3.03
C THR A 131 -19.54 10.21 4.02
N LEU A 132 -18.22 10.13 3.94
CA LEU A 132 -17.33 10.74 4.92
C LEU A 132 -16.94 12.16 4.50
N LYS A 133 -17.47 13.16 5.22
CA LYS A 133 -17.18 14.58 4.93
C LYS A 133 -15.68 14.85 5.04
N GLY A 134 -15.12 15.50 4.02
CA GLY A 134 -13.70 15.84 3.96
C GLY A 134 -12.80 14.70 3.50
N TRP A 135 -13.35 13.59 3.00
CA TRP A 135 -12.57 12.46 2.53
C TRP A 135 -11.52 12.86 1.50
N VAL A 136 -10.29 12.42 1.71
CA VAL A 136 -9.20 12.59 0.75
C VAL A 136 -8.68 11.22 0.33
N PRO A 137 -8.60 10.90 -0.97
CA PRO A 137 -8.13 9.60 -1.42
C PRO A 137 -6.64 9.41 -1.20
N ARG A 138 -6.21 8.14 -1.18
CA ARG A 138 -4.82 7.75 -0.88
C ARG A 138 -3.77 8.41 -1.78
N ARG A 139 -4.09 8.60 -3.07
CA ARG A 139 -3.21 9.23 -4.08
C ARG A 139 -2.83 10.68 -3.74
N LEU A 140 -3.67 11.37 -2.96
CA LEU A 140 -3.44 12.73 -2.49
C LEU A 140 -2.86 12.77 -1.07
N GLY A 141 -2.48 11.61 -0.52
CA GLY A 141 -1.87 11.48 0.80
C GLY A 141 -2.84 11.14 1.94
N GLY A 142 -4.14 11.07 1.65
CA GLY A 142 -5.18 10.68 2.60
C GLY A 142 -5.39 9.17 2.67
N GLY A 143 -6.66 8.75 2.60
CA GLY A 143 -7.12 7.38 2.78
C GLY A 143 -7.13 6.92 4.23
N LEU A 144 -7.53 5.67 4.45
CA LEU A 144 -7.50 5.00 5.75
C LEU A 144 -6.65 3.74 5.67
N GLY A 145 -6.12 3.32 6.81
CA GLY A 145 -5.26 2.14 6.92
C GLY A 145 -3.88 2.34 6.30
N GLY A 146 -3.30 1.22 5.86
CA GLY A 146 -1.93 1.15 5.34
C GLY A 146 -1.06 0.18 6.13
N LYS A 147 0.05 -0.21 5.51
CA LYS A 147 1.08 -1.07 6.13
C LYS A 147 2.14 -0.19 6.79
N LYS A 148 2.65 -0.59 7.95
CA LYS A 148 3.72 0.15 8.66
C LYS A 148 4.96 0.33 7.79
N GLU A 149 5.27 -0.68 6.99
CA GLU A 149 6.38 -0.71 6.03
C GLU A 149 6.26 0.33 4.92
N SER A 150 5.03 0.72 4.56
CA SER A 150 4.80 1.71 3.49
C SER A 150 5.05 3.15 3.93
N GLY A 151 5.30 3.40 5.23
CA GLY A 151 5.54 4.74 5.79
C GLY A 151 4.32 5.65 5.82
N GLN A 152 3.18 5.22 5.26
CA GLN A 152 1.94 5.99 5.24
C GLN A 152 0.88 5.22 6.04
N LEU A 153 0.82 5.44 7.34
CA LEU A 153 -0.24 4.88 8.19
C LEU A 153 -1.35 5.90 8.37
N ARG A 154 -2.60 5.45 8.24
CA ARG A 154 -3.78 6.27 8.52
C ARG A 154 -4.73 5.53 9.44
N PHE A 155 -5.29 6.25 10.40
CA PHE A 155 -6.16 5.76 11.47
C PHE A 155 -7.58 6.33 11.31
N GLY A 156 -8.52 5.77 12.06
CA GLY A 156 -9.93 6.14 12.03
C GLY A 156 -10.78 5.30 11.07
N GLY A 157 -10.25 4.18 10.57
CA GLY A 157 -10.99 3.21 9.73
C GLY A 157 -11.10 1.84 10.40
N ARG A 158 -11.77 0.90 9.72
CA ARG A 158 -12.01 -0.47 10.25
C ARG A 158 -10.72 -1.23 10.59
N ASP A 159 -9.72 -1.20 9.70
CA ASP A 159 -8.44 -1.94 9.87
C ASP A 159 -7.53 -1.29 10.93
N ARG A 160 -7.66 0.04 11.10
CA ARG A 160 -6.86 0.85 12.03
C ARG A 160 -7.75 1.89 12.71
N PRO A 161 -8.51 1.50 13.75
CA PRO A 161 -9.25 2.46 14.54
C PRO A 161 -8.29 3.38 15.31
N PHE A 162 -8.78 4.55 15.70
CA PHE A 162 -8.07 5.40 16.67
C PHE A 162 -7.89 4.64 17.98
N ARG A 163 -6.77 4.90 18.67
CA ARG A 163 -6.59 4.46 20.06
C ARG A 163 -7.18 5.51 21.00
N LYS A 164 -7.67 5.06 22.15
CA LYS A 164 -8.11 6.00 23.20
C LYS A 164 -6.90 6.84 23.62
N PRO A 165 -7.02 8.18 23.65
CA PRO A 165 -5.95 9.02 24.17
C PRO A 165 -5.70 8.61 25.62
N ILE A 166 -4.41 8.49 25.97
CA ILE A 166 -4.01 8.14 27.33
C ILE A 166 -4.20 9.39 28.17
N ASN A 167 -5.29 9.46 28.94
CA ASN A 167 -5.43 10.47 29.99
C ASN A 167 -4.51 10.06 31.13
N LEU A 168 -3.22 10.44 31.05
CA LEU A 168 -2.39 10.44 32.25
C LEU A 168 -3.00 11.48 33.19
N PRO A 169 -3.40 11.13 34.42
CA PRO A 169 -3.66 12.14 35.42
C PRO A 169 -2.40 13.00 35.52
N LEU A 170 -2.55 14.32 35.45
CA LEU A 170 -1.53 15.27 35.87
C LEU A 170 -1.25 15.02 37.36
N MET A 171 -0.42 14.02 37.67
CA MET A 171 0.11 13.81 39.01
C MET A 171 1.17 14.89 39.18
N MET A 172 0.73 16.01 39.76
CA MET A 172 1.50 16.88 40.62
C MET A 172 2.96 17.08 40.20
N SER A 173 3.17 18.13 39.41
CA SER A 173 4.31 19.01 39.63
C SER A 173 4.13 19.68 40.99
N ASP A 174 4.59 19.02 42.05
CA ASP A 174 4.90 19.71 43.30
C ASP A 174 6.16 19.12 43.92
N HIS A 175 7.08 20.00 44.29
CA HIS A 175 8.37 19.71 44.86
C HIS A 175 8.23 19.05 46.24
N SER A 176 8.80 17.86 46.44
CA SER A 176 9.55 17.53 47.67
C SER A 176 10.27 16.19 47.53
N PHE A 177 11.57 16.26 47.25
CA PHE A 177 12.51 15.18 47.50
C PHE A 177 12.71 15.10 49.03
N THR A 178 11.72 14.61 49.76
CA THR A 178 11.83 14.35 51.21
C THR A 178 11.83 12.85 51.44
N ASP A 179 13.01 12.40 51.85
CA ASP A 179 13.33 11.19 52.59
C ASP A 179 12.12 10.58 53.32
N ARG A 180 11.67 9.41 52.87
CA ARG A 180 10.85 8.51 53.67
C ARG A 180 11.62 7.22 53.89
N GLN A 181 12.21 7.17 55.07
CA GLN A 181 12.81 6.01 55.71
C GLN A 181 11.89 4.79 55.57
N HIS A 182 12.29 3.85 54.71
CA HIS A 182 11.75 2.50 54.75
C HIS A 182 12.54 1.68 55.77
N THR A 183 11.80 1.17 56.74
CA THR A 183 12.26 0.36 57.86
C THR A 183 12.98 -0.91 57.41
N ARG A 184 14.02 -1.23 58.18
CA ARG A 184 15.07 -2.24 57.99
C ARG A 184 14.58 -3.68 58.20
N GLY A 185 13.45 -4.08 57.60
CA GLY A 185 12.83 -5.39 57.82
C GLY A 185 12.86 -6.36 56.63
N GLU A 186 12.78 -5.88 55.40
CA GLU A 186 12.47 -6.74 54.23
C GLU A 186 13.60 -6.82 53.19
N ARG A 187 14.85 -6.64 53.61
CA ARG A 187 16.03 -6.72 52.71
C ARG A 187 16.69 -8.09 52.64
N GLN A 188 16.25 -9.09 53.40
CA GLN A 188 16.92 -10.39 53.43
C GLN A 188 16.33 -11.44 52.48
N LEU A 189 15.02 -11.42 52.16
CA LEU A 189 14.43 -12.42 51.23
C LEU A 189 14.53 -12.08 49.73
N SER A 190 14.83 -10.83 49.38
CA SER A 190 14.91 -10.38 47.97
C SER A 190 16.31 -10.51 47.37
N GLN A 191 17.35 -10.66 48.20
CA GLN A 191 18.74 -10.68 47.75
C GLN A 191 19.22 -12.07 47.29
N GLU A 192 18.62 -13.16 47.78
CA GLU A 192 18.93 -14.52 47.30
C GLU A 192 18.28 -14.81 45.94
N ARG A 193 17.01 -14.41 45.72
CA ARG A 193 16.33 -14.61 44.42
C ARG A 193 16.90 -13.77 43.27
N ALA A 194 17.63 -12.70 43.59
CA ALA A 194 18.26 -11.84 42.59
C ALA A 194 19.62 -12.37 42.11
N ARG A 195 20.33 -13.16 42.94
CA ARG A 195 21.66 -13.69 42.59
C ARG A 195 21.60 -14.88 41.65
N ASP A 196 20.56 -15.70 41.71
CA ASP A 196 20.39 -16.82 40.76
C ASP A 196 19.95 -16.38 39.36
N ARG A 197 19.21 -15.27 39.22
CA ARG A 197 18.78 -14.77 37.90
C ARG A 197 19.87 -14.05 37.11
N GLN A 198 21.00 -13.68 37.73
CA GLN A 198 22.09 -12.97 37.06
C GLN A 198 23.19 -13.90 36.53
N ARG A 199 23.26 -15.17 36.94
CA ARG A 199 24.22 -16.13 36.37
C ARG A 199 23.79 -16.74 35.04
N GLU A 200 22.49 -16.83 34.75
CA GLU A 200 22.02 -17.39 33.47
C GLU A 200 21.92 -16.36 32.32
N LYS A 201 21.92 -15.05 32.59
CA LYS A 201 21.75 -14.01 31.56
C LYS A 201 23.05 -13.41 31.01
N GLY A 202 24.21 -13.85 31.50
CA GLY A 202 25.52 -13.33 31.09
C GLY A 202 26.06 -13.95 29.80
N ILE A 203 25.62 -15.16 29.43
CA ILE A 203 26.20 -15.91 28.30
C ILE A 203 25.47 -15.57 26.98
N ASP A 204 24.17 -15.26 27.02
CA ASP A 204 23.35 -15.01 25.82
C ASP A 204 23.46 -13.61 25.21
N ARG A 205 24.10 -12.66 25.90
CA ARG A 205 24.13 -11.28 25.41
C ARG A 205 25.17 -11.10 24.30
N ASP A 206 26.33 -11.73 24.40
CA ASP A 206 27.44 -11.50 23.46
C ASP A 206 27.29 -12.25 22.14
N GLU A 207 26.64 -13.41 22.10
CA GLU A 207 26.34 -14.11 20.83
C GLU A 207 25.33 -13.33 19.98
N ARG A 208 24.34 -12.71 20.62
CA ARG A 208 23.27 -11.97 19.93
C ARG A 208 23.74 -10.66 19.28
N TRP A 209 24.81 -10.05 19.79
CA TRP A 209 25.42 -8.86 19.16
C TRP A 209 26.29 -9.23 17.95
N ARG A 210 26.96 -10.39 17.97
CA ARG A 210 27.73 -10.89 16.81
C ARG A 210 26.81 -11.24 15.64
N ASP A 211 25.71 -11.95 15.91
CA ASP A 211 24.76 -12.41 14.89
C ASP A 211 24.07 -11.24 14.15
N ARG A 212 23.70 -10.19 14.90
CA ARG A 212 23.07 -8.99 14.33
C ARG A 212 24.03 -8.13 13.48
N SER A 213 25.34 -8.21 13.71
CA SER A 213 26.34 -7.54 12.88
C SER A 213 26.58 -8.29 11.57
N GLN A 214 26.62 -9.63 11.62
CA GLN A 214 26.77 -10.49 10.46
C GLN A 214 25.56 -10.40 9.51
N ASP A 215 24.34 -10.32 10.05
CA ASP A 215 23.14 -10.13 9.24
C ASP A 215 23.09 -8.77 8.54
N ARG A 216 23.61 -7.72 9.19
CA ARG A 216 23.74 -6.38 8.56
C ARG A 216 24.75 -6.39 7.42
N GLU A 217 25.87 -7.08 7.58
CA GLU A 217 26.88 -7.21 6.51
C GLU A 217 26.39 -8.07 5.36
N LYS A 218 25.74 -9.21 5.64
CA LYS A 218 25.08 -10.04 4.61
C LYS A 218 23.99 -9.26 3.87
N GLY A 219 23.23 -8.42 4.57
CA GLY A 219 22.23 -7.54 3.97
C GLY A 219 22.83 -6.48 3.04
N ARG A 220 23.99 -5.90 3.40
CA ARG A 220 24.72 -4.96 2.55
C ARG A 220 25.31 -5.64 1.33
N ALA A 221 25.93 -6.81 1.49
CA ALA A 221 26.50 -7.59 0.38
C ALA A 221 25.43 -8.00 -0.65
N ARG A 222 24.27 -8.48 -0.19
CA ARG A 222 23.14 -8.83 -1.07
C ARG A 222 22.58 -7.63 -1.84
N ARG A 223 22.62 -6.43 -1.22
CA ARG A 223 22.19 -5.19 -1.88
C ARG A 223 23.18 -4.76 -2.96
N GLU A 224 24.48 -4.81 -2.66
CA GLU A 224 25.53 -4.53 -3.65
C GLU A 224 25.52 -5.50 -4.82
N GLU A 225 25.28 -6.79 -4.57
CA GLU A 225 25.16 -7.80 -5.62
C GLU A 225 23.98 -7.52 -6.55
N ARG A 226 22.80 -7.19 -5.97
CA ARG A 226 21.62 -6.80 -6.74
C ARG A 226 21.84 -5.54 -7.55
N ASP A 227 22.57 -4.56 -7.02
CA ASP A 227 22.89 -3.32 -7.75
C ASP A 227 23.89 -3.59 -8.90
N ARG A 228 24.89 -4.45 -8.69
CA ARG A 228 25.81 -4.90 -9.76
C ARG A 228 25.10 -5.70 -10.86
N GLU A 229 24.13 -6.54 -10.49
CA GLU A 229 23.34 -7.32 -11.45
C GLU A 229 22.45 -6.41 -12.31
N ARG A 230 21.85 -5.37 -11.72
CA ARG A 230 21.13 -4.33 -12.45
C ARG A 230 22.03 -3.61 -13.45
N GLU A 231 23.22 -3.18 -13.03
CA GLU A 231 24.16 -2.52 -13.93
C GLU A 231 24.61 -3.43 -15.10
N ARG A 232 24.77 -4.74 -14.87
CA ARG A 232 25.08 -5.70 -15.93
C ARG A 232 23.93 -5.83 -16.92
N ASN A 233 22.71 -6.00 -16.43
CA ASN A 233 21.52 -6.10 -17.27
C ASN A 233 21.30 -4.84 -18.11
N ASP A 234 21.49 -3.65 -17.54
CA ASP A 234 21.38 -2.39 -18.28
C ASP A 234 22.44 -2.29 -19.40
N ARG A 235 23.68 -2.71 -19.14
CA ARG A 235 24.75 -2.74 -20.15
C ARG A 235 24.46 -3.72 -21.29
N ASP A 236 23.89 -4.88 -20.98
CA ASP A 236 23.56 -5.90 -21.98
C ASP A 236 22.37 -5.46 -22.84
N HIS A 237 21.35 -4.83 -22.24
CA HIS A 237 20.25 -4.19 -22.97
C HIS A 237 20.76 -3.09 -23.94
N ASP A 238 21.75 -2.29 -23.52
CA ASP A 238 22.35 -1.27 -24.38
C ASP A 238 23.17 -1.86 -25.53
N LYS A 239 23.83 -3.02 -25.33
CA LYS A 239 24.52 -3.75 -26.40
C LYS A 239 23.53 -4.30 -27.42
N GLU A 240 22.47 -4.99 -26.98
CA GLU A 240 21.41 -5.51 -27.86
C GLU A 240 20.77 -4.39 -28.69
N ARG A 241 20.54 -3.23 -28.08
CA ARG A 241 20.01 -2.05 -28.77
C ARG A 241 20.98 -1.49 -29.82
N LYS A 242 22.29 -1.59 -29.61
CA LYS A 242 23.29 -1.17 -30.60
C LYS A 242 23.43 -2.17 -31.74
N ASP A 243 23.40 -3.47 -31.44
CA ASP A 243 23.52 -4.53 -32.44
C ASP A 243 22.29 -4.59 -33.34
N SER A 244 21.08 -4.48 -32.78
CA SER A 244 19.84 -4.36 -33.56
C SER A 244 19.83 -3.12 -34.49
N LYS A 245 20.41 -1.99 -34.06
CA LYS A 245 20.59 -0.81 -34.93
C LYS A 245 21.58 -1.08 -36.06
N ARG A 246 22.68 -1.78 -35.79
CA ARG A 246 23.68 -2.17 -36.80
C ARG A 246 23.10 -3.14 -37.83
N GLU A 247 22.33 -4.12 -37.39
CA GLU A 247 21.63 -5.04 -38.30
C GLU A 247 20.63 -4.32 -39.19
N ARG A 248 19.81 -3.42 -38.63
CA ARG A 248 18.89 -2.59 -39.43
C ARG A 248 19.64 -1.77 -40.48
N HIS A 249 20.82 -1.24 -40.15
CA HIS A 249 21.63 -0.47 -41.11
C HIS A 249 22.19 -1.37 -42.23
N ARG A 250 22.69 -2.56 -41.87
CA ARG A 250 23.18 -3.56 -42.85
C ARG A 250 22.06 -4.05 -43.78
N SER A 251 20.85 -4.27 -43.26
CA SER A 251 19.70 -4.66 -44.06
C SER A 251 19.30 -3.57 -45.05
N LYS A 252 19.25 -2.30 -44.61
CA LYS A 252 18.99 -1.16 -45.50
C LYS A 252 20.04 -1.02 -46.60
N GLU A 253 21.32 -1.26 -46.30
CA GLU A 253 22.38 -1.26 -47.31
C GLU A 253 22.21 -2.40 -48.33
N ARG A 254 21.88 -3.61 -47.87
CA ARG A 254 21.62 -4.76 -48.76
C ARG A 254 20.44 -4.49 -49.69
N ASP A 255 19.34 -3.96 -49.18
CA ASP A 255 18.17 -3.58 -49.98
C ASP A 255 18.53 -2.49 -51.00
N SER A 256 19.30 -1.47 -50.59
CA SER A 256 19.74 -0.41 -51.52
C SER A 256 20.63 -0.91 -52.65
N LYS A 257 21.49 -1.92 -52.40
CA LYS A 257 22.32 -2.57 -53.41
C LYS A 257 21.47 -3.41 -54.37
N ARG A 258 20.49 -4.16 -53.84
CA ARG A 258 19.55 -4.95 -54.64
C ARG A 258 18.75 -4.07 -55.62
N VAL A 259 18.24 -2.93 -55.16
CA VAL A 259 17.52 -1.96 -56.01
C VAL A 259 18.44 -1.35 -57.09
N LYS A 260 19.71 -1.10 -56.78
CA LYS A 260 20.70 -0.62 -57.76
C LYS A 260 21.06 -1.68 -58.81
N ASP A 261 21.12 -2.95 -58.44
CA ASP A 261 21.39 -4.03 -59.40
C ASP A 261 20.17 -4.34 -60.28
N GLU A 262 18.95 -4.28 -59.75
CA GLU A 262 17.73 -4.40 -60.54
C GLU A 262 17.58 -3.25 -61.56
N SER A 263 17.91 -2.01 -61.18
CA SER A 263 17.89 -0.88 -62.10
C SER A 263 18.94 -0.99 -63.20
N ARG A 264 20.15 -1.49 -62.90
CA ARG A 264 21.19 -1.78 -63.89
C ARG A 264 20.81 -2.90 -64.87
N HIS A 265 20.08 -3.92 -64.42
CA HIS A 265 19.55 -4.97 -65.28
C HIS A 265 18.44 -4.49 -66.20
N ARG A 266 17.56 -3.60 -65.73
CA ARG A 266 16.52 -2.96 -66.57
C ARG A 266 17.11 -2.10 -67.68
N ASP A 267 18.20 -1.39 -67.43
CA ASP A 267 18.80 -0.50 -68.42
C ASP A 267 19.56 -1.26 -69.52
N LYS A 268 20.17 -2.40 -69.18
CA LYS A 268 20.80 -3.31 -70.17
C LYS A 268 19.79 -4.03 -71.08
N GLY A 269 18.55 -4.21 -70.65
CA GLY A 269 17.47 -4.77 -71.47
C GLY A 269 17.00 -3.81 -72.57
N ARG A 270 17.02 -2.50 -72.30
CA ARG A 270 16.56 -1.46 -73.24
C ARG A 270 17.46 -1.25 -74.45
N HIS A 271 18.70 -1.76 -74.42
CA HIS A 271 19.67 -1.57 -75.50
C HIS A 271 19.72 -2.72 -76.53
N LYS A 272 18.98 -3.81 -76.29
CA LYS A 272 18.89 -4.96 -77.22
C LYS A 272 17.75 -4.89 -78.25
N ASP A 273 16.82 -3.95 -78.09
CA ASP A 273 15.67 -3.77 -79.01
C ASP A 273 15.92 -2.67 -80.07
N ARG A 274 17.18 -2.29 -80.28
CA ARG A 274 17.60 -1.37 -81.36
C ARG A 274 18.73 -1.98 -82.18
N LYS A 275 18.44 -3.04 -82.93
CA LYS A 275 19.11 -3.34 -84.21
C LYS A 275 18.30 -4.33 -85.02
#